data_AF-X1JJE3-F1
#
_entry.id   AF-X1JJE3-F1
#
_cell.length_a   1.000
_cell.length_b   1.000
_cell.length_c   1.000
_cell.angle_alpha   90.00
_cell.angle_beta   90.00
_cell.angle_gamma   90.00
#
_symmetry.space_group_name_H-M   'P 1'
#
loop_
_entity.id
_entity.type
_entity.pdbx_description
1 polymer ?
#
loop_
_entity_poly.entity_id
_entity_poly.type
_entity_poly.pdbx_seq_one_letter_code
_entity_poly.pdbx_strand_id
1 'polypeptide(L)'
;NDPADWIAQHFFTGGVMPSHGLIRQFDDLFTVEADWVWNGSHYAKTAEDWLANFDRHAEEIGQVMREVYGKDAKLWTRRWRLFFLSTAGLFGHAGGEEWGVSHYRLRPAAKA
;
A
#
# COMPACT_ATOMS: atom_id res chain seq x y z
N ASN A 1 -19.53 -6.51 -8.65
CA ASN A 1 -19.36 -7.68 -7.75
C ASN A 1 -18.16 -8.51 -8.18
N ASP A 2 -16.98 -7.90 -8.26
CA ASP A 2 -15.74 -8.66 -8.41
C ASP A 2 -15.18 -8.93 -7.01
N PRO A 3 -15.03 -10.20 -6.59
CA PRO A 3 -14.38 -10.55 -5.33
C PRO A 3 -12.94 -10.01 -5.19
N ALA A 4 -12.25 -9.78 -6.31
CA ALA A 4 -10.90 -9.19 -6.34
C ALA A 4 -10.88 -7.72 -5.87
N ASP A 5 -12.04 -7.06 -5.88
CA ASP A 5 -12.19 -5.64 -5.56
C ASP A 5 -12.41 -5.38 -4.05
N TRP A 6 -12.39 -6.43 -3.22
CA TRP A 6 -12.65 -6.32 -1.78
C TRP A 6 -11.67 -5.38 -1.06
N ILE A 7 -10.38 -5.46 -1.39
CA ILE A 7 -9.37 -4.60 -0.77
C ILE A 7 -9.53 -3.14 -1.23
N ALA A 8 -9.88 -2.93 -2.50
CA ALA A 8 -10.12 -1.60 -3.04
C ALA A 8 -11.38 -0.97 -2.42
N GLN A 9 -12.44 -1.75 -2.21
CA GLN A 9 -13.67 -1.28 -1.57
C GLN A 9 -13.48 -0.88 -0.09
N HIS A 10 -12.49 -1.43 0.60
CA HIS A 10 -12.30 -1.19 2.04
C HIS A 10 -11.06 -0.36 2.40
N PHE A 11 -10.02 -0.37 1.58
CA PHE A 11 -8.74 0.29 1.87
C PHE A 11 -8.29 1.26 0.79
N PHE A 12 -8.73 1.11 -0.46
CA PHE A 12 -8.31 1.96 -1.58
C PHE A 12 -9.49 2.56 -2.35
N THR A 13 -10.53 2.99 -1.64
CA THR A 13 -11.73 3.53 -2.29
C THR A 13 -11.38 4.81 -3.05
N GLY A 14 -11.45 4.76 -4.39
CA GLY A 14 -11.03 5.86 -5.27
C GLY A 14 -9.51 5.98 -5.47
N GLY A 15 -8.73 5.01 -5.00
CA GLY A 15 -7.29 4.94 -5.21
C GLY A 15 -6.92 4.37 -6.58
N VAL A 16 -5.70 4.65 -7.02
CA VAL A 16 -5.06 4.04 -8.20
C VAL A 16 -3.77 3.36 -7.77
N MET A 17 -3.43 2.23 -8.40
CA MET A 17 -2.10 1.64 -8.30
C MET A 17 -1.28 2.09 -9.51
N PRO A 18 -0.46 3.16 -9.39
CA PRO A 18 0.19 3.77 -10.53
C PRO A 18 1.31 2.88 -11.07
N SER A 19 1.45 2.80 -12.39
CA SER A 19 2.64 2.21 -13.01
C SER A 19 3.85 3.11 -12.76
N HIS A 20 5.06 2.54 -12.82
CA HIS A 20 6.30 3.31 -12.73
C HIS A 20 6.39 4.43 -13.80
N GLY A 21 5.77 4.22 -14.96
CA GLY A 21 5.76 5.21 -16.05
C GLY A 21 4.77 6.35 -15.89
N LEU A 22 3.79 6.26 -14.96
CA LEU A 22 2.67 7.19 -14.91
C LEU A 22 3.12 8.65 -14.74
N ILE A 23 4.16 8.90 -13.93
CA ILE A 23 4.64 10.28 -13.66
C ILE A 23 5.13 11.00 -14.92
N ARG A 24 5.54 10.25 -15.95
CA ARG A 24 6.04 10.80 -17.23
C ARG A 24 4.92 11.29 -18.15
N GLN A 25 3.66 11.04 -17.79
CA GLN A 25 2.50 11.55 -18.52
C GLN A 25 2.14 13.00 -18.15
N PHE A 26 2.91 13.63 -17.25
CA PHE A 26 2.71 14.99 -16.74
C PHE A 26 3.97 15.83 -16.95
N ASP A 27 4.52 15.81 -18.17
CA ASP A 27 5.77 16.50 -18.54
C ASP A 27 5.61 18.03 -18.60
N ASP A 28 4.39 18.51 -18.76
CA ASP A 28 3.98 19.90 -18.62
C ASP A 28 4.06 20.41 -17.16
N LEU A 29 4.01 19.50 -16.18
CA LEU A 29 4.11 19.82 -14.75
C LEU A 29 5.51 19.58 -14.21
N PHE A 30 6.15 18.46 -14.59
CA PHE A 30 7.42 18.02 -14.02
C PHE A 30 8.40 17.45 -15.05
N THR A 31 9.68 17.78 -14.88
CA THR A 31 10.79 17.03 -15.46
C THR A 31 11.25 15.96 -14.48
N VAL A 32 11.28 14.69 -14.91
CA VAL A 32 11.86 13.58 -14.13
C VAL A 32 13.38 13.59 -14.32
N GLU A 33 14.12 13.95 -13.28
CA GLU A 33 15.58 14.03 -13.34
C GLU A 33 16.28 12.72 -12.99
N ALA A 34 15.63 11.89 -12.18
CA ALA A 34 16.08 10.54 -11.84
C ALA A 34 14.88 9.73 -11.33
N ASP A 35 14.94 8.43 -11.53
CA ASP A 35 13.97 7.47 -11.03
C ASP A 35 14.64 6.14 -10.72
N TRP A 36 14.10 5.46 -9.71
CA TRP A 36 14.54 4.11 -9.35
C TRP A 36 13.38 3.36 -8.70
N VAL A 37 13.50 2.04 -8.68
CA VAL A 37 12.51 1.14 -8.09
C VAL A 37 13.17 0.37 -6.96
N TRP A 38 12.50 0.29 -5.82
CA TRP A 38 12.81 -0.71 -4.81
C TRP A 38 11.97 -1.95 -5.07
N ASN A 39 12.63 -3.12 -5.09
CA ASN A 39 11.98 -4.42 -5.22
C ASN A 39 10.88 -4.58 -4.17
N GLY A 40 9.75 -5.17 -4.56
CA GLY A 40 8.58 -5.33 -3.70
C GLY A 40 8.82 -6.12 -2.43
N SER A 41 9.81 -7.01 -2.41
CA SER A 41 10.19 -7.82 -1.24
C SER A 41 10.46 -6.95 0.00
N HIS A 42 10.95 -5.72 -0.19
CA HIS A 42 11.14 -4.78 0.92
C HIS A 42 9.82 -4.37 1.57
N TYR A 43 8.80 -4.07 0.76
CA TYR A 43 7.50 -3.69 1.28
C TYR A 43 6.72 -4.91 1.79
N ALA A 44 6.89 -6.07 1.14
CA ALA A 44 6.35 -7.32 1.63
C ALA A 44 6.82 -7.63 3.06
N LYS A 45 8.14 -7.54 3.31
CA LYS A 45 8.71 -7.70 4.64
C LYS A 45 8.16 -6.69 5.65
N THR A 46 7.98 -5.44 5.23
CA THR A 46 7.40 -4.41 6.10
C THR A 46 5.95 -4.75 6.49
N ALA A 47 5.15 -5.24 5.56
CA ALA A 47 3.77 -5.67 5.82
C ALA A 47 3.71 -6.88 6.77
N GLU A 48 4.64 -7.83 6.62
CA GLU A 48 4.79 -8.96 7.56
C GLU A 48 5.19 -8.50 8.96
N ASP A 49 6.17 -7.59 9.07
CA ASP A 49 6.61 -7.01 10.33
C ASP A 49 5.48 -6.22 11.01
N TRP A 50 4.66 -5.49 10.25
CA TRP A 50 3.46 -4.82 10.76
C TRP A 50 2.41 -5.80 11.25
N LEU A 51 2.14 -6.88 10.52
CA LEU A 51 1.22 -7.92 10.97
C LEU A 51 1.71 -8.57 12.28
N ALA A 52 2.99 -8.91 12.35
CA ALA A 52 3.59 -9.49 13.55
C ALA A 52 3.50 -8.53 14.73
N ASN A 53 3.73 -7.23 14.51
CA ASN A 53 3.61 -6.21 15.55
C ASN A 53 2.15 -6.01 16.00
N PHE A 54 1.22 -6.04 15.05
CA PHE A 54 -0.22 -5.93 15.28
C PHE A 54 -0.73 -7.10 16.14
N ASP A 55 -0.33 -8.33 15.81
CA ASP A 55 -0.71 -9.53 16.55
C ASP A 55 -0.04 -9.58 17.94
N ARG A 56 1.21 -9.08 18.07
CA ARG A 56 1.91 -8.98 19.36
C ARG A 56 1.20 -8.05 20.36
N HIS A 57 0.62 -6.95 19.87
CA HIS A 57 -0.06 -5.94 20.69
C HIS A 57 -1.58 -6.05 20.60
N ALA A 58 -2.12 -7.27 20.44
CA ALA A 58 -3.54 -7.49 20.17
C ALA A 58 -4.50 -6.88 21.20
N GLU A 59 -4.09 -6.73 22.47
CA GLU A 59 -4.91 -6.10 23.50
C GLU A 59 -5.08 -4.60 23.27
N GLU A 60 -3.96 -3.87 23.14
CA GLU A 60 -3.92 -2.43 22.89
C GLU A 60 -4.60 -2.10 21.55
N ILE A 61 -4.26 -2.83 20.50
CA ILE A 61 -4.93 -2.74 19.20
C ILE A 61 -6.43 -3.02 19.36
N GLY A 62 -6.81 -4.00 20.17
CA GLY A 62 -8.20 -4.30 20.45
C GLY A 62 -8.95 -3.12 21.10
N GLN A 63 -8.30 -2.35 21.97
CA GLN A 63 -8.85 -1.13 22.55
C GLN A 63 -9.08 -0.07 21.47
N VAL A 64 -8.06 0.24 20.67
CA VAL A 64 -8.15 1.19 19.55
C VAL A 64 -9.27 0.78 18.57
N MET A 65 -9.38 -0.51 18.23
CA MET A 65 -10.41 -1.01 17.31
C MET A 65 -11.82 -0.82 17.87
N ARG A 66 -12.01 -0.96 19.19
CA ARG A 66 -13.30 -0.69 19.84
C ARG A 66 -13.63 0.79 19.86
N GLU A 67 -12.64 1.65 20.09
CA GLU A 67 -12.84 3.11 20.08
C GLU A 67 -13.18 3.63 18.68
N VAL A 68 -12.47 3.15 17.65
CA VAL A 68 -12.63 3.63 16.27
C VAL A 68 -13.83 3.00 15.57
N TYR A 69 -14.04 1.68 15.74
CA TYR A 69 -15.03 0.93 14.96
C TYR A 69 -16.21 0.41 15.79
N GLY A 70 -16.24 0.63 17.11
CA GLY A 70 -17.34 0.27 17.98
C GLY A 70 -17.73 -1.20 17.87
N LYS A 71 -19.01 -1.46 17.55
CA LYS A 71 -19.58 -2.81 17.39
C LYS A 71 -18.86 -3.66 16.32
N ASP A 72 -18.23 -3.01 15.34
CA ASP A 72 -17.57 -3.67 14.22
C ASP A 72 -16.07 -3.90 14.47
N ALA A 73 -15.56 -3.62 15.67
CA ALA A 73 -14.16 -3.76 16.04
C ALA A 73 -13.56 -5.11 15.61
N LYS A 74 -14.20 -6.23 15.96
CA LYS A 74 -13.71 -7.58 15.59
C LYS A 74 -13.67 -7.80 14.08
N LEU A 75 -14.60 -7.21 13.34
CA LEU A 75 -14.60 -7.27 11.87
C LEU A 75 -13.41 -6.49 11.33
N TRP A 76 -13.22 -5.25 11.78
CA TRP A 76 -12.13 -4.40 11.32
C TRP A 76 -10.75 -4.90 11.72
N THR A 77 -10.58 -5.51 12.90
CA THR A 77 -9.34 -6.20 13.26
C THR A 77 -8.96 -7.27 12.22
N ARG A 78 -9.91 -8.09 11.78
CA ARG A 78 -9.68 -9.09 10.74
C ARG A 78 -9.37 -8.45 9.39
N ARG A 79 -10.04 -7.34 9.06
CA ARG A 79 -9.77 -6.60 7.82
C ARG A 79 -8.35 -6.04 7.78
N TRP A 80 -7.87 -5.45 8.88
CA TRP A 80 -6.50 -4.96 8.99
C TRP A 80 -5.46 -6.06 8.82
N ARG A 81 -5.69 -7.23 9.44
CA ARG A 81 -4.82 -8.39 9.23
C ARG A 81 -4.81 -8.86 7.78
N LEU A 82 -5.99 -8.93 7.15
CA LEU A 82 -6.11 -9.30 5.73
C LEU A 82 -5.42 -8.27 4.83
N PHE A 83 -5.51 -6.98 5.14
CA PHE A 83 -4.79 -5.94 4.42
C PHE A 83 -3.28 -6.14 4.44
N PHE A 84 -2.68 -6.41 5.61
CA PHE A 84 -1.24 -6.69 5.70
C PHE A 84 -0.85 -7.94 4.92
N LEU A 85 -1.63 -9.03 5.04
CA LEU A 85 -1.39 -10.27 4.30
C LEU A 85 -1.49 -10.08 2.78
N SER A 86 -2.52 -9.36 2.31
CA SER A 86 -2.69 -9.06 0.89
C SER A 86 -1.56 -8.17 0.36
N THR A 87 -1.11 -7.19 1.14
CA THR A 87 0.03 -6.33 0.79
C THR A 87 1.32 -7.14 0.69
N ALA A 88 1.58 -8.00 1.68
CA ALA A 88 2.74 -8.90 1.67
C ALA A 88 2.73 -9.84 0.46
N GLY A 89 1.60 -10.47 0.18
CA GLY A 89 1.45 -11.38 -0.97
C GLY A 89 1.61 -10.67 -2.33
N LEU A 90 1.03 -9.48 -2.49
CA LEU A 90 1.11 -8.71 -3.73
C LEU A 90 2.54 -8.26 -4.02
N PHE A 91 3.17 -7.60 -3.05
CA PHE A 91 4.53 -7.07 -3.22
C PHE A 91 5.61 -8.15 -3.15
N GLY A 92 5.35 -9.31 -2.54
CA GLY A 92 6.27 -10.45 -2.54
C GLY A 92 6.15 -11.34 -3.78
N HIS A 93 5.14 -11.11 -4.63
CA HIS A 93 4.88 -11.96 -5.79
C HIS A 93 6.07 -11.96 -6.76
N ALA A 94 6.37 -13.15 -7.32
CA ALA A 94 7.49 -13.36 -8.24
C ALA A 94 8.85 -12.82 -7.72
N GLY A 95 9.11 -12.93 -6.41
CA GLY A 95 10.33 -12.39 -5.80
C GLY A 95 10.36 -10.87 -5.69
N GLY A 96 9.20 -10.22 -5.79
CA GLY A 96 9.04 -8.77 -5.70
C GLY A 96 9.40 -7.99 -6.97
N GLU A 97 9.52 -8.69 -8.10
CA GLU A 97 9.87 -8.08 -9.39
C GLU A 97 8.66 -7.49 -10.13
N GLU A 98 7.44 -7.96 -9.83
CA GLU A 98 6.22 -7.50 -10.50
C GLU A 98 5.67 -6.19 -9.90
N TRP A 99 5.69 -6.07 -8.57
CA TRP A 99 5.22 -4.89 -7.85
C TRP A 99 6.36 -4.29 -7.05
N GLY A 100 6.63 -2.99 -7.23
CA GLY A 100 7.73 -2.30 -6.56
C GLY A 100 7.34 -0.92 -6.05
N VAL A 101 8.23 -0.31 -5.27
CA VAL A 101 8.05 1.08 -4.80
C VAL A 101 8.85 1.99 -5.72
N SER A 102 8.13 2.84 -6.45
CA SER A 102 8.74 3.79 -7.38
C SER A 102 9.14 5.08 -6.69
N HIS A 103 10.37 5.53 -6.92
CA HIS A 103 10.91 6.78 -6.43
C HIS A 103 11.30 7.68 -7.59
N TYR A 104 11.05 8.98 -7.44
CA TYR A 104 11.34 9.97 -8.47
C TYR A 104 11.99 11.20 -7.84
N ARG A 105 13.03 11.72 -8.49
CA ARG A 105 13.51 13.08 -8.29
C ARG A 105 12.92 13.96 -9.38
N LEU A 106 12.07 14.90 -8.98
CA LEU A 106 11.30 15.75 -9.88
C LEU A 106 11.79 17.20 -9.78
N ARG A 107 11.85 17.88 -10.92
CA ARG A 107 11.98 19.33 -11.01
C ARG A 107 10.71 19.91 -11.64
N PRO A 108 10.22 21.08 -11.22
CA PRO A 108 9.12 21.74 -11.92
C PRO A 108 9.45 21.92 -13.41
N ALA A 109 8.49 21.67 -14.29
CA ALA A 109 8.62 21.98 -15.70
C ALA A 109 8.91 23.49 -15.85
N ALA A 110 9.78 23.83 -16.81
CA ALA A 110 9.98 25.23 -17.13
C ALA A 110 8.66 25.79 -17.67
N LYS A 111 8.23 26.96 -17.18
CA LYS A 111 7.14 27.67 -17.84
C LYS A 111 7.57 27.94 -19.28
N ALA A 112 6.70 27.60 -20.23
CA ALA A 112 6.85 27.99 -21.62
C ALA A 112 7.04 29.51 -21.75
#